data_AF-A0A529LS54-F1
#
_entry.id   AF-A0A529LS54-F1
#
_cell.length_a   1.000
_cell.length_b   1.000
_cell.length_c   1.000
_cell.angle_alpha   90.00
_cell.angle_beta   90.00
_cell.angle_gamma   90.00
#
_symmetry.space_group_name_H-M   'P 1'
#
loop_
_entity.id
_entity.type
_entity.pdbx_description
1 polymer ?
#
loop_
_entity_poly.entity_id
_entity_poly.type
_entity_poly.pdbx_seq_one_letter_code
_entity_poly.pdbx_strand_id
1 'polypeptide(L)'
;GHVVDDCDLYAEDFDPRLTRTERLGYHDQRSPADAVAGYIERLQNAEALVLSFPVWNYGYPAILKGFFDRVFLPGVSFKLVDGKVRPTLHNIRKLA
;
A
#
# COMPACT_ATOMS: atom_id res chain seq x y z
N GLY A 1 -18.31 15.61 9.72
CA GLY A 1 -17.38 14.60 10.23
C GLY A 1 -16.67 13.92 9.07
N HIS A 2 -15.67 13.09 9.34
CA HIS A 2 -14.99 12.28 8.31
C HIS A 2 -15.47 10.83 8.39
N VAL A 3 -15.51 10.12 7.25
CA VAL A 3 -15.66 8.66 7.22
C VAL A 3 -14.28 8.07 7.50
N VAL A 4 -14.22 7.09 8.40
CA VAL A 4 -12.99 6.42 8.79
C VAL A 4 -13.07 4.97 8.35
N ASP A 5 -12.03 4.54 7.65
CA ASP A 5 -11.77 3.14 7.32
C ASP A 5 -10.61 2.66 8.20
N ASP A 6 -10.89 1.70 9.09
CA ASP A 6 -9.96 1.21 10.11
C ASP A 6 -9.11 0.06 9.54
N CYS A 7 -7.96 0.40 8.96
CA CYS A 7 -7.02 -0.55 8.35
C CYS A 7 -6.07 -1.13 9.39
N ASP A 8 -6.61 -1.97 10.26
CA ASP A 8 -5.83 -2.68 11.28
C ASP A 8 -5.18 -3.93 10.68
N LEU A 9 -3.94 -3.77 10.22
CA LEU A 9 -3.16 -4.85 9.61
C LEU A 9 -2.99 -6.09 10.51
N TYR A 10 -2.99 -5.92 11.83
CA TYR A 10 -2.88 -7.05 12.75
C TYR A 10 -4.22 -7.76 12.94
N ALA A 11 -5.32 -7.02 13.09
CA ALA A 11 -6.65 -7.61 13.19
C ALA A 11 -7.08 -8.29 11.88
N GLU A 12 -6.62 -7.78 10.74
CA GLU A 12 -6.91 -8.32 9.40
C GLU A 12 -5.97 -9.47 8.98
N ASP A 13 -5.04 -9.89 9.85
CA ASP A 13 -4.03 -10.94 9.58
C ASP A 13 -3.28 -10.73 8.26
N PHE A 14 -2.86 -9.49 8.01
CA PHE A 14 -2.18 -9.12 6.76
C PHE A 14 -0.85 -9.87 6.63
N ASP A 15 -0.71 -10.69 5.59
CA ASP A 15 0.58 -11.32 5.26
C ASP A 15 1.57 -10.27 4.72
N PRO A 16 2.69 -9.97 5.40
CA PRO A 16 3.59 -8.93 4.92
C PRO A 16 4.62 -9.41 3.90
N ARG A 17 4.62 -10.69 3.56
CA ARG A 17 5.66 -11.28 2.72
C ARG A 17 5.36 -11.00 1.25
N LEU A 18 6.23 -10.24 0.60
CA LEU A 18 6.27 -10.20 -0.86
C LEU A 18 6.76 -11.56 -1.39
N THR A 19 5.83 -12.36 -1.91
CA THR A 19 6.15 -13.72 -2.38
C THR A 19 7.01 -13.71 -3.64
N ARG A 20 7.63 -14.85 -3.98
CA ARG A 20 8.38 -14.99 -5.24
C ARG A 20 7.52 -14.66 -6.47
N THR A 21 6.28 -15.14 -6.48
CA THR A 21 5.34 -14.89 -7.58
C THR A 21 5.05 -13.41 -7.74
N GLU A 22 4.70 -12.72 -6.65
CA GLU A 22 4.46 -11.26 -6.68
C GLU A 22 5.73 -10.48 -7.04
N ARG A 23 6.90 -10.93 -6.59
CA ARG A 23 8.18 -10.29 -6.92
C ARG A 23 8.54 -10.42 -8.40
N LEU A 24 8.16 -11.52 -9.05
CA LEU A 24 8.34 -11.71 -10.49
C LEU A 24 7.43 -10.78 -11.29
N GLY A 25 6.17 -10.62 -10.87
CA GLY A 25 5.21 -9.69 -11.46
C GLY A 25 5.23 -8.27 -10.88
N TYR A 26 6.32 -7.86 -10.23
CA TYR A 26 6.37 -6.63 -9.42
C TYR A 26 6.12 -5.34 -10.24
N HIS A 27 6.37 -5.38 -11.54
CA HIS A 27 6.17 -4.26 -12.46
C HIS A 27 4.96 -4.45 -13.39
N ASP A 28 4.25 -5.56 -13.25
CA ASP A 28 3.05 -5.84 -14.02
C ASP A 28 1.86 -5.05 -13.46
N GLN A 29 0.82 -4.91 -14.27
CA GLN A 29 -0.43 -4.30 -13.79
C GLN A 29 -1.05 -5.20 -12.72
N ARG A 30 -1.49 -4.58 -11.62
CA ARG A 30 -2.20 -5.27 -10.55
C ARG A 30 -3.53 -5.81 -11.05
N SER A 31 -3.87 -7.00 -10.59
CA SER A 31 -5.10 -7.70 -10.92
C SER A 31 -6.12 -7.57 -9.79
N PRO A 32 -7.43 -7.49 -10.08
CA PRO A 32 -8.47 -7.63 -9.06
C PRO A 32 -8.42 -8.96 -8.30
N ALA A 33 -7.74 -9.98 -8.85
CA ALA A 33 -7.53 -11.27 -8.20
C ALA A 33 -6.33 -11.29 -7.25
N ASP A 34 -5.55 -10.20 -7.16
CA ASP A 34 -4.42 -10.13 -6.25
C ASP A 34 -4.88 -10.20 -4.79
N ALA A 35 -4.13 -10.91 -3.95
CA ALA A 35 -4.46 -11.07 -2.53
C ALA A 35 -4.60 -9.74 -1.77
N VAL A 36 -4.00 -8.65 -2.28
CA VAL A 36 -4.04 -7.33 -1.66
C VAL A 36 -4.98 -6.34 -2.37
N ALA A 37 -5.82 -6.80 -3.32
CA ALA A 37 -6.70 -5.95 -4.11
C ALA A 37 -7.64 -5.09 -3.24
N GLY A 38 -8.19 -5.66 -2.16
CA GLY A 38 -9.04 -4.90 -1.22
C GLY A 38 -8.31 -3.74 -0.55
N TYR A 39 -7.03 -3.91 -0.19
CA TYR A 39 -6.21 -2.83 0.38
C TYR A 39 -5.86 -1.75 -0.65
N ILE A 40 -5.65 -2.14 -1.91
CA ILE A 40 -5.44 -1.21 -3.01
C ILE A 40 -6.67 -0.33 -3.22
N GLU A 41 -7.86 -0.93 -3.21
CA GLU A 41 -9.13 -0.20 -3.34
C GLU A 41 -9.34 0.80 -2.20
N ARG A 42 -9.11 0.38 -0.95
CA ARG A 42 -9.16 1.27 0.23
C ARG A 42 -8.23 2.47 0.06
N LEU A 43 -6.98 2.23 -0.36
CA LEU A 43 -6.00 3.29 -0.61
C LEU A 43 -6.41 4.24 -1.74
N GLN A 44 -6.98 3.72 -2.83
CA GLN A 44 -7.44 4.51 -3.97
C GLN A 44 -8.67 5.36 -3.63
N ASN A 45 -9.52 4.90 -2.71
CA ASN A 45 -10.71 5.62 -2.25
C ASN A 45 -10.43 6.64 -1.13
N ALA A 46 -9.28 6.53 -0.46
CA ALA A 46 -8.91 7.45 0.62
C ALA A 46 -8.61 8.87 0.11
N GLU A 47 -8.87 9.89 0.92
CA GLU A 47 -8.41 11.28 0.68
C GLU A 47 -7.35 11.73 1.69
N ALA A 48 -7.15 10.95 2.75
CA ALA A 48 -6.16 11.20 3.79
C ALA A 48 -5.64 9.86 4.34
N LEU A 49 -4.38 9.83 4.77
CA LEU A 49 -3.77 8.69 5.44
C LEU A 49 -3.29 9.11 6.83
N VAL A 50 -3.56 8.28 7.82
CA VAL A 50 -3.02 8.39 9.19
C VAL A 50 -2.27 7.11 9.49
N LEU A 51 -0.96 7.21 9.73
CA LEU A 51 -0.13 6.05 10.04
C LEU A 51 0.12 5.95 11.55
N SER A 52 -0.60 5.05 12.21
CA SER A 52 -0.46 4.80 13.65
C SER A 52 0.31 3.51 13.91
N PHE A 53 1.58 3.61 14.32
CA PHE A 53 2.41 2.44 14.58
C PHE A 53 3.51 2.73 15.62
N PRO A 54 3.95 1.73 16.38
CA PRO A 54 5.15 1.86 17.23
C PRO A 54 6.42 1.84 16.37
N VAL A 55 7.43 2.62 16.77
CA VAL A 55 8.75 2.56 16.13
C VAL A 55 9.50 1.32 16.58
N TRP A 56 9.84 0.42 15.64
CA TRP A 56 10.63 -0.79 15.90
C TRP A 56 11.93 -0.75 15.10
N ASN A 57 13.06 -0.97 15.78
CA ASN A 57 14.39 -0.91 15.16
C ASN A 57 14.58 0.36 14.29
N TYR A 58 14.18 1.52 14.81
CA TYR A 58 14.26 2.82 14.13
C TYR A 58 13.40 2.93 12.85
N GLY A 59 12.38 2.10 12.68
CA GLY A 59 11.48 2.16 11.53
C GLY A 59 10.10 1.55 11.78
N TYR A 60 9.44 1.17 10.69
CA TYR A 60 8.13 0.54 10.72
C TYR A 60 8.18 -0.88 11.30
N PRO A 61 7.12 -1.35 11.96
CA PRO A 61 6.88 -2.77 12.14
C PRO A 61 6.95 -3.52 10.80
N ALA A 62 7.44 -4.76 10.82
CA ALA A 62 7.59 -5.55 9.60
C ALA A 62 6.28 -5.70 8.82
N ILE A 63 5.14 -5.77 9.53
CA ILE A 63 3.81 -5.88 8.90
C ILE A 63 3.47 -4.65 8.05
N LEU A 64 3.76 -3.45 8.57
CA LEU A 64 3.53 -2.19 7.86
C LEU A 64 4.55 -2.00 6.72
N LYS A 65 5.80 -2.42 6.93
CA LYS A 65 6.79 -2.40 5.84
C LYS A 65 6.37 -3.31 4.68
N GLY A 66 5.88 -4.51 4.98
CA GLY A 66 5.34 -5.44 3.98
C GLY A 66 4.08 -4.91 3.29
N PHE A 67 3.24 -4.16 4.02
CA PHE A 67 2.09 -3.48 3.44
C PHE A 67 2.51 -2.49 2.35
N PHE A 68 3.50 -1.63 2.63
CA PHE A 68 4.06 -0.75 1.61
C PHE A 68 4.64 -1.55 0.43
N ASP A 69 5.36 -2.63 0.69
CA ASP A 69 6.00 -3.44 -0.36
C ASP A 69 5.00 -4.17 -1.28
N ARG A 70 3.79 -4.49 -0.79
CA ARG A 70 2.78 -5.23 -1.56
C ARG A 70 1.67 -4.33 -2.13
N VAL A 71 1.35 -3.21 -1.49
CA VAL A 71 0.23 -2.33 -1.88
C VAL A 71 0.71 -1.09 -2.65
N PHE A 72 1.87 -0.53 -2.30
CA PHE A 72 2.39 0.71 -2.91
C PHE A 72 3.28 0.40 -4.12
N LEU A 73 2.72 -0.34 -5.08
CA LEU A 73 3.40 -0.84 -6.26
C LEU A 73 3.20 0.04 -7.51
N PRO A 74 3.99 -0.17 -8.58
CA PRO A 74 3.72 0.40 -9.88
C PRO A 74 2.27 0.18 -10.32
N GLY A 75 1.62 1.23 -10.84
CA GLY A 75 0.21 1.23 -11.20
C GLY A 75 -0.75 1.58 -10.06
N VAL A 76 -0.28 1.60 -8.80
CA VAL A 76 -1.08 2.00 -7.63
C VAL A 76 -0.61 3.34 -7.07
N SER A 77 0.60 3.38 -6.50
CA SER A 77 1.13 4.57 -5.82
C SER A 77 1.96 5.46 -6.75
N PHE A 78 2.58 4.85 -7.75
CA PHE A 78 3.33 5.52 -8.80
C PHE A 78 3.27 4.74 -10.10
N LYS A 79 3.70 5.36 -11.19
CA LYS A 79 3.98 4.72 -12.49
C LYS A 79 5.38 5.07 -12.97
N LEU A 80 5.97 4.21 -13.79
CA LEU A 80 7.22 4.52 -14.49
C LEU A 80 6.87 5.07 -15.88
N VAL A 81 7.27 6.30 -16.16
CA VAL A 81 7.13 6.95 -17.47
C VAL A 81 8.52 7.39 -17.90
N ASP A 82 9.01 6.85 -19.01
CA ASP A 82 10.36 7.10 -19.53
C ASP A 82 11.47 6.85 -18.48
N GLY A 83 11.34 5.77 -17.73
CA GLY A 83 12.27 5.39 -16.65
C GLY A 83 12.20 6.28 -15.41
N LYS A 84 11.25 7.24 -15.34
CA LYS A 84 11.07 8.13 -14.19
C LYS A 84 9.81 7.78 -13.42
N VAL A 85 9.92 7.82 -12.10
CA VAL A 85 8.78 7.65 -11.18
C VAL A 85 7.86 8.86 -11.29
N ARG A 86 6.57 8.62 -11.49
CA ARG A 86 5.50 9.62 -11.44
C ARG A 86 4.46 9.18 -10.41
N PRO A 87 4.12 10.01 -9.42
CA PRO A 87 3.09 9.65 -8.44
C PRO A 87 1.72 9.52 -9.12
N THR A 88 0.84 8.69 -8.57
CA THR A 88 -0.54 8.49 -9.07
C THR A 88 -1.61 8.72 -8.00
N LEU A 89 -1.26 8.69 -6.71
CA LEU A 89 -2.17 8.93 -5.58
C LEU A 89 -2.47 10.42 -5.37
N HIS A 90 -2.99 11.10 -6.40
CA HIS A 90 -3.35 12.52 -6.35
C HIS A 90 -4.60 12.80 -5.49
N ASN A 91 -5.36 11.75 -5.15
CA ASN A 91 -6.49 11.78 -4.24
C ASN A 91 -6.08 12.05 -2.78
N ILE A 92 -4.86 11.65 -2.37
CA ILE A 92 -4.39 11.83 -1.00
C ILE A 92 -3.96 13.29 -0.78
N ARG A 93 -4.77 14.04 -0.04
CA ARG A 93 -4.57 15.46 0.27
C ARG A 93 -3.93 15.70 1.63
N LYS A 94 -3.89 14.67 2.49
CA LYS A 94 -3.32 14.76 3.84
C LYS A 94 -2.62 13.46 4.23
N LEU A 95 -1.46 13.59 4.86
CA LEU A 95 -0.71 12.50 5.48
C LEU A 95 -0.38 12.93 6.92
N ALA A 96 -0.60 12.05 7.88
CA ALA A 96 -0.31 12.27 9.29
C ALA A 96 0.30 11.01 9.93
#